data_AF-A0A8D9END1-F1
#
_entry.id   AF-A0A8D9END1-F1
#
_cell.length_a   1.000
_cell.length_b   1.000
_cell.length_c   1.000
_cell.angle_alpha   90.00
_cell.angle_beta   90.00
_cell.angle_gamma   90.00
#
_symmetry.space_group_name_H-M   'P 1'
#
loop_
_entity.id
_entity.type
_entity.pdbx_description
1 polymer ?
#
loop_
_entity_poly.entity_id
_entity_poly.type
_entity_poly.pdbx_seq_one_letter_code
_entity_poly.pdbx_strand_id
1 'polypeptide(L)'
;MNGNSIPFPYKISHLDPVLNESLLQKFKGETRRFVKVGPDEFLFPSKYESAAEKIYNFPVRSDDVWVVTFPRSGTTWTQELVWLICNRLNFQQARTEPLGPVSILRVQCVR
;
A
#
# COMPACT_ATOMS: atom_id res chain seq x y z
N MET A 1 -4.03 -11.74 20.66
CA MET A 1 -3.01 -11.65 19.59
C MET A 1 -2.54 -13.07 19.34
N ASN A 2 -2.93 -13.68 18.22
CA ASN A 2 -2.63 -15.09 17.96
C ASN A 2 -1.14 -15.24 17.62
N GLY A 3 -0.45 -16.12 18.34
CA GLY A 3 1.01 -16.24 18.39
C GLY A 3 1.71 -16.87 17.18
N ASN A 4 1.21 -16.67 15.95
CA ASN A 4 1.78 -17.25 14.73
C ASN A 4 2.23 -16.17 13.73
N SER A 5 2.97 -15.15 14.17
CA SER A 5 3.62 -14.21 13.24
C SER A 5 4.82 -14.86 12.59
N ILE A 6 4.84 -14.91 11.25
CA ILE A 6 5.94 -15.45 10.47
C ILE A 6 6.99 -14.35 10.28
N PRO A 7 8.29 -14.62 10.46
CA PRO A 7 9.32 -13.62 10.20
C PRO A 7 9.29 -13.18 8.73
N PHE A 8 9.48 -11.88 8.49
CA PHE A 8 9.52 -11.35 7.14
C PHE A 8 10.68 -11.97 6.34
N PRO A 9 10.41 -12.68 5.22
CA PRO A 9 11.41 -13.54 4.59
C PRO A 9 12.38 -12.79 3.66
N TYR A 10 12.11 -11.51 3.35
CA TYR A 10 12.88 -10.78 2.35
C TYR A 10 13.91 -9.84 2.97
N LYS A 11 15.10 -9.78 2.37
CA LYS A 11 16.14 -8.83 2.75
C LYS A 11 15.75 -7.42 2.28
N ILE A 12 15.88 -6.45 3.17
CA ILE A 12 15.78 -5.02 2.87
C ILE A 12 17.20 -4.46 2.84
N SER A 13 17.60 -3.86 1.72
CA SER A 13 18.92 -3.25 1.54
C SER A 13 18.81 -1.78 1.17
N HIS A 14 19.84 -1.01 1.52
CA HIS A 14 19.94 0.40 1.15
C HIS A 14 20.45 0.54 -0.28
N LEU A 15 20.01 1.61 -0.95
CA LEU A 15 20.51 1.96 -2.27
C LEU A 15 21.92 2.54 -2.17
N ASP A 16 22.62 2.50 -3.31
CA ASP A 16 23.84 3.26 -3.49
C ASP A 16 23.60 4.76 -3.18
N PRO A 17 24.52 5.44 -2.45
CA PRO A 17 24.32 6.83 -2.06
C PRO A 17 24.05 7.78 -3.22
N VAL A 18 24.75 7.60 -4.35
CA VAL A 18 24.63 8.48 -5.53
C VAL A 18 23.24 8.34 -6.14
N LEU A 19 22.75 7.10 -6.27
CA LEU A 19 21.41 6.83 -6.78
C LEU A 19 20.33 7.37 -5.84
N ASN A 20 20.51 7.19 -4.53
CA ASN A 20 19.57 7.69 -3.53
C ASN A 20 19.45 9.22 -3.58
N GLU A 21 20.56 9.94 -3.69
CA GLU A 21 20.56 11.40 -3.85
C GLU A 21 19.82 11.83 -5.13
N SER A 22 20.08 11.15 -6.26
CA SER A 22 19.37 11.41 -7.52
C SER A 22 17.86 11.20 -7.39
N LEU A 23 17.43 10.16 -6.67
CA LEU A 23 16.02 9.89 -6.41
C LEU A 23 15.40 10.95 -5.50
N LEU A 24 16.07 11.36 -4.42
CA LEU A 24 15.57 12.40 -3.52
C LEU A 24 15.42 13.76 -4.21
N GLN A 25 16.30 14.08 -5.15
CA GLN A 25 16.16 15.28 -5.99
C GLN A 25 14.88 15.25 -6.86
N LYS A 26 14.55 14.07 -7.40
CA LYS A 26 13.38 13.88 -8.28
C LYS A 26 12.07 13.71 -7.50
N PHE A 27 12.10 13.03 -6.36
CA PHE A 27 10.94 12.65 -5.56
C PHE A 27 10.88 13.43 -4.24
N LYS A 28 10.42 14.67 -4.31
CA LYS A 28 10.34 15.59 -3.15
C LYS A 28 9.43 15.14 -2.00
N GLY A 29 8.62 14.11 -2.21
CA GLY A 29 7.71 13.56 -1.19
C GLY A 29 8.39 12.67 -0.15
N GLU A 30 9.53 12.07 -0.49
CA GLU A 30 10.35 11.30 0.47
C GLU A 30 11.51 12.16 0.92
N THR A 31 11.73 12.22 2.23
CA THR A 31 12.76 13.10 2.82
C THR A 31 13.97 12.36 3.34
N ARG A 32 13.91 11.04 3.52
CA ARG A 32 14.98 10.26 4.15
C ARG A 32 15.80 9.50 3.14
N ARG A 33 15.23 8.42 2.61
CA ARG A 33 15.93 7.49 1.70
C ARG A 33 14.94 6.53 1.06
N PHE A 34 15.40 5.86 0.02
CA PHE A 34 14.74 4.67 -0.52
C PHE A 34 15.44 3.39 -0.04
N VAL A 35 14.72 2.28 -0.14
CA VAL A 35 15.21 0.92 0.15
C VAL A 35 14.83 -0.02 -0.98
N LYS A 36 15.65 -1.05 -1.20
CA LYS A 36 15.36 -2.18 -2.10
C LYS A 36 14.91 -3.38 -1.27
N VAL A 37 13.95 -4.14 -1.77
CA VAL A 37 13.36 -5.28 -1.05
C VAL A 37 13.33 -6.52 -1.94
N GLY A 38 13.82 -7.63 -1.40
CA GLY A 38 13.74 -8.94 -2.06
C GLY A 38 14.73 -9.14 -3.21
N PRO A 39 14.68 -10.31 -3.88
CA PRO A 39 15.58 -10.64 -4.98
C PRO A 39 15.36 -9.78 -6.23
N ASP A 40 14.14 -9.32 -6.46
CA ASP A 40 13.75 -8.48 -7.60
C ASP A 40 14.03 -6.99 -7.39
N GLU A 41 14.60 -6.63 -6.23
CA GLU A 41 15.01 -5.27 -5.88
C GLU A 41 13.87 -4.22 -5.95
N PHE A 42 12.68 -4.54 -5.46
CA PHE A 42 11.57 -3.59 -5.45
C PHE A 42 11.89 -2.33 -4.64
N LEU A 43 11.62 -1.16 -5.22
CA LEU A 43 11.94 0.13 -4.62
C LEU A 43 10.81 0.62 -3.71
N PHE A 44 11.13 0.92 -2.45
CA PHE A 44 10.20 1.47 -1.48
C PHE A 44 10.77 2.68 -0.72
N PRO A 45 9.90 3.55 -0.15
CA PRO A 45 10.34 4.59 0.77
C PRO A 45 10.87 4.02 2.08
N SER A 46 11.70 4.78 2.79
CA SER A 46 12.34 4.37 4.06
C SER A 46 11.38 3.84 5.12
N LYS A 47 10.16 4.36 5.18
CA LYS A 47 9.13 3.95 6.14
C LYS A 47 8.65 2.51 5.96
N TYR A 48 8.84 1.92 4.78
CA TYR A 48 8.47 0.53 4.54
C TYR A 48 9.26 -0.42 5.43
N GLU A 49 10.51 -0.11 5.75
CA GLU A 49 11.40 -0.94 6.57
C GLU A 49 10.78 -1.29 7.93
N SER A 50 10.17 -0.32 8.62
CA SER A 50 9.52 -0.55 9.91
C SER A 50 8.10 -1.11 9.81
N ALA A 51 7.53 -1.11 8.61
CA ALA A 51 6.16 -1.59 8.35
C ALA A 51 6.12 -2.99 7.71
N ALA A 52 7.21 -3.45 7.08
CA ALA A 52 7.26 -4.65 6.25
C ALA A 52 6.72 -5.89 6.98
N GLU A 53 7.22 -6.18 8.18
CA GLU A 53 6.79 -7.33 8.96
C GLU A 53 5.32 -7.25 9.40
N LYS A 54 4.85 -6.03 9.72
CA LYS A 54 3.44 -5.80 10.09
C LYS A 54 2.49 -5.97 8.91
N ILE A 55 2.89 -5.52 7.72
CA ILE A 55 2.13 -5.67 6.48
C ILE A 55 2.10 -7.15 6.08
N TYR A 56 3.24 -7.84 6.17
CA TYR A 56 3.35 -9.26 5.82
C TYR A 56 2.46 -10.14 6.69
N ASN A 57 2.35 -9.83 7.98
CA ASN A 57 1.51 -10.54 8.94
C ASN A 57 0.15 -9.85 9.17
N PHE A 58 -0.30 -8.98 8.26
CA PHE A 58 -1.56 -8.27 8.42
C PHE A 58 -2.73 -9.28 8.48
N PRO A 59 -3.63 -9.19 9.48
CA PRO A 59 -4.73 -10.13 9.62
C PRO A 59 -5.79 -9.88 8.55
N VAL A 60 -5.88 -10.81 7.59
CA VAL A 60 -6.86 -10.79 6.50
C VAL A 60 -8.19 -11.38 6.96
N ARG A 61 -9.31 -10.78 6.54
CA ARG A 61 -10.66 -11.31 6.76
C ARG A 61 -11.23 -11.86 5.44
N SER A 62 -12.19 -12.78 5.55
CA SER A 62 -12.82 -13.41 4.39
C SER A 62 -13.64 -12.45 3.53
N ASP A 63 -14.04 -11.30 4.07
CA ASP A 63 -14.83 -10.27 3.38
C ASP A 63 -13.97 -9.08 2.90
N ASP A 64 -12.65 -9.20 2.93
CA ASP A 64 -11.75 -8.15 2.48
C ASP A 64 -11.65 -8.10 0.95
N VAL A 65 -11.86 -6.90 0.39
CA VAL A 65 -11.64 -6.63 -1.03
C VAL A 65 -10.39 -5.79 -1.20
N TRP A 66 -9.48 -6.26 -2.07
CA TRP A 66 -8.20 -5.64 -2.35
C TRP A 66 -8.15 -5.10 -3.77
N VAL A 67 -7.82 -3.81 -3.91
CA VAL A 67 -7.49 -3.20 -5.20
C VAL A 67 -5.98 -2.98 -5.24
N VAL A 68 -5.28 -3.80 -6.03
CA VAL A 68 -3.81 -3.82 -6.09
C VAL A 68 -3.36 -3.53 -7.51
N THR A 69 -2.65 -2.42 -7.70
CA THR A 69 -2.04 -2.08 -9.00
C THR A 69 -0.73 -1.34 -8.80
N PHE A 70 0.03 -1.17 -9.89
CA PHE A 70 1.10 -0.19 -9.93
C PHE A 70 0.53 1.25 -9.83
N PRO A 71 1.26 2.21 -9.22
CA PRO A 71 0.78 3.59 -9.12
C PRO A 71 0.40 4.17 -10.49
N ARG A 72 -0.66 5.00 -10.51
CA ARG A 72 -1.20 5.68 -11.71
C ARG A 72 -1.86 4.77 -12.77
N SER A 73 -2.18 3.53 -12.43
CA SER A 73 -2.90 2.59 -13.32
C SER A 73 -4.43 2.58 -13.16
N GLY A 74 -5.04 3.65 -12.62
CA GLY A 74 -6.51 3.76 -12.49
C GLY A 74 -7.11 3.28 -11.16
N THR A 75 -6.30 3.11 -10.10
CA THR A 75 -6.74 2.67 -8.77
C THR A 75 -7.95 3.42 -8.23
N THR A 76 -7.99 4.75 -8.37
CA THR A 76 -9.07 5.59 -7.83
C THR A 76 -10.42 5.25 -8.45
N TRP A 77 -10.46 5.04 -9.77
CA TRP A 77 -11.69 4.67 -10.47
C TRP A 77 -12.14 3.28 -10.05
N THR A 78 -11.22 2.31 -9.98
CA THR A 78 -11.54 0.96 -9.54
C THR A 78 -12.03 0.92 -8.09
N GLN A 79 -11.43 1.71 -7.19
CA GLN A 79 -11.85 1.80 -5.79
C GLN A 79 -13.30 2.29 -5.68
N GLU A 80 -13.65 3.36 -6.40
CA GLU A 80 -15.00 3.92 -6.40
C GLU A 80 -16.03 2.92 -6.95
N LEU A 81 -15.71 2.28 -8.08
CA LEU A 81 -16.59 1.30 -8.70
C LEU A 81 -16.83 0.08 -7.80
N VAL A 82 -15.76 -0.46 -7.20
CA VAL A 82 -15.85 -1.58 -6.27
C VAL A 82 -16.67 -1.18 -5.04
N TRP A 83 -16.42 0.01 -4.48
CA TRP A 83 -17.18 0.50 -3.33
C TRP A 83 -18.68 0.59 -3.65
N LEU A 84 -19.05 1.17 -4.79
CA LEU A 84 -20.45 1.26 -5.22
C LEU A 84 -21.09 -0.12 -5.39
N ILE A 85 -20.41 -1.07 -6.04
CA ILE A 85 -20.93 -2.43 -6.23
C ILE A 85 -21.18 -3.11 -4.88
N CYS A 86 -20.22 -3.03 -3.96
CA CYS A 86 -20.34 -3.63 -2.63
C CYS A 86 -21.45 -2.97 -1.79
N ASN A 87 -21.70 -1.67 -1.99
CA ASN A 87 -22.73 -0.90 -1.28
C ASN A 87 -24.03 -0.73 -2.10
N ARG A 88 -24.36 -1.68 -2.98
CA ARG A 88 -25.64 -1.72 -3.74
C ARG A 88 -25.94 -0.44 -4.53
N LEU A 89 -24.91 0.16 -5.12
CA LEU A 89 -24.97 1.41 -5.88
C LEU A 89 -25.52 2.58 -5.05
N ASN A 90 -25.18 2.66 -3.76
CA ASN A 90 -25.55 3.79 -2.90
C ASN A 90 -24.73 5.05 -3.23
N PHE A 91 -25.16 5.78 -4.26
CA PHE A 91 -24.49 7.01 -4.70
C PHE A 91 -24.54 8.17 -3.70
N GLN A 92 -25.51 8.18 -2.77
CA GLN A 92 -25.61 9.25 -1.78
C GLN A 92 -24.47 9.15 -0.77
N GLN A 93 -24.26 7.95 -0.24
CA GLN A 93 -23.18 7.69 0.71
C GLN A 93 -21.81 7.79 0.05
N ALA A 94 -21.66 7.33 -1.20
CA ALA A 94 -20.40 7.47 -1.95
C ALA A 94 -19.93 8.93 -2.07
N ARG A 95 -20.85 9.89 -2.13
CA ARG A 95 -20.53 11.33 -2.24
C ARG A 95 -20.06 11.95 -0.93
N THR A 96 -20.48 11.38 0.19
CA THR A 96 -20.12 11.87 1.53
C THR A 96 -18.80 11.28 1.99
N GLU A 97 -18.48 10.07 1.55
CA GLU A 97 -17.34 9.30 2.04
C GLU A 97 -16.11 9.57 1.17
N PRO A 98 -15.07 10.23 1.71
CA PRO A 98 -13.88 10.49 0.93
C PRO A 98 -13.13 9.18 0.66
N LEU A 99 -12.68 9.00 -0.59
CA LEU A 99 -11.72 7.96 -0.92
C LEU A 99 -10.44 8.18 -0.10
N GLY A 100 -10.11 7.22 0.76
CA GLY A 100 -8.92 7.28 1.60
C GLY A 100 -7.61 7.37 0.79
N PRO A 101 -6.49 7.72 1.44
CA PRO A 101 -5.21 7.86 0.75
C PRO A 101 -4.82 6.60 -0.02
N VAL A 102 -4.31 6.81 -1.24
CA VAL A 102 -3.96 5.78 -2.23
C VAL A 102 -2.70 5.04 -1.80
N SER A 103 -2.85 4.08 -0.90
CA SER A 103 -1.83 3.09 -0.55
C SER A 103 -2.60 1.86 -0.18
N ILE A 104 -2.30 0.69 -0.78
CA ILE A 104 -2.90 -0.63 -0.53
C ILE A 104 -3.68 -0.66 0.79
N LEU A 105 -4.96 -0.35 0.71
CA LEU A 105 -5.85 -0.29 1.85
C LEU A 105 -7.13 -0.98 1.43
N ARG A 106 -7.41 -2.03 2.20
CA ARG A 106 -8.68 -2.73 2.32
C ARG A 106 -9.84 -1.79 1.99
N VAL A 107 -10.58 -2.09 0.93
CA VAL A 107 -11.88 -1.46 0.71
C VAL A 107 -12.80 -2.10 1.74
N GLN A 108 -13.02 -1.41 2.87
CA GLN A 108 -14.01 -1.84 3.83
C GLN A 108 -15.37 -1.51 3.24
N CYS A 109 -16.07 -2.54 2.77
CA CYS A 109 -17.50 -2.40 2.57
C CYS A 109 -18.12 -2.15 3.94
N VAL A 110 -18.69 -0.97 4.14
CA VAL A 110 -19.53 -0.71 5.31
C VAL A 110 -20.78 -1.55 5.10
N ARG A 111 -21.15 -2.36 6.10
CA ARG A 111 -22.46 -3.03 6.12
C ARG A 111 -23.44 -2.19 6.91
#